data_AF-A0A6G3SJ04-F1
#
_entry.id   AF-A0A6G3SJ04-F1
#
_cell.length_a   1.000
_cell.length_b   1.000
_cell.length_c   1.000
_cell.angle_alpha   90.00
_cell.angle_beta   90.00
_cell.angle_gamma   90.00
#
_symmetry.space_group_name_H-M   'P 1'
#
loop_
_entity.id
_entity.type
_entity.pdbx_description
1 polymer ?
#
loop_
_entity_poly.entity_id
_entity_poly.type
_entity_poly.pdbx_seq_one_letter_code
_entity_poly.pdbx_strand_id
1 'polypeptide(L)' 'MGRPSRLGDEDRSDYGRALDEVIASPEIRLLLERSGVPGGRLRVRGLAAVARTTSAADAEYRRYAALR' A
#
# COMPACT_ATOMS: atom_id res chain seq x y z
N MET A 1 -1.85 -27.53 -8.66
CA MET A 1 -1.41 -26.25 -9.28
C MET A 1 -2.35 -25.13 -8.85
N GLY A 2 -2.16 -24.59 -7.64
CA GLY A 2 -2.96 -23.47 -7.14
C GLY A 2 -2.48 -22.17 -7.78
N ARG A 3 -3.38 -21.42 -8.41
CA ARG A 3 -3.10 -20.03 -8.82
C ARG A 3 -2.64 -19.26 -7.58
N PRO A 4 -1.58 -18.42 -7.63
CA PRO A 4 -1.32 -17.48 -6.55
C PRO A 4 -2.56 -16.62 -6.41
N SER A 5 -3.24 -16.80 -5.27
CA SER A 5 -4.47 -16.11 -4.92
C SER A 5 -4.24 -14.61 -5.09
N ARG A 6 -5.12 -13.95 -5.83
CA ARG A 6 -5.26 -12.49 -5.72
C ARG A 6 -5.34 -12.19 -4.22
N LEU A 7 -4.42 -11.35 -3.73
CA LEU A 7 -4.32 -10.95 -2.33
C LEU A 7 -5.72 -10.83 -1.71
N GLY A 8 -5.95 -11.62 -0.66
CA GLY A 8 -7.25 -11.77 -0.01
C GLY A 8 -7.62 -10.52 0.78
N ASP A 9 -8.82 -10.50 1.36
CA ASP A 9 -9.30 -9.36 2.15
C ASP A 9 -8.37 -9.02 3.35
N GLU A 10 -7.60 -9.99 3.84
CA GLU A 10 -6.56 -9.81 4.87
C GLU A 10 -5.44 -8.87 4.39
N ASP A 11 -4.95 -9.05 3.17
CA ASP A 11 -3.89 -8.22 2.59
C ASP A 11 -4.34 -6.78 2.35
N ARG A 12 -5.65 -6.56 2.15
CA ARG A 12 -6.23 -5.23 2.01
C ARG A 12 -6.21 -4.47 3.34
N SER A 13 -6.43 -5.18 4.45
CA SER A 13 -6.38 -4.63 5.80
C SER A 13 -4.95 -4.27 6.19
N ASP A 14 -4.00 -5.15 5.88
CA ASP A 14 -2.57 -4.91 6.10
C ASP A 14 -2.04 -3.76 5.25
N TYR A 15 -2.45 -3.67 3.98
CA TYR A 15 -2.12 -2.53 3.13
C TYR A 15 -2.70 -1.22 3.66
N GLY A 16 -3.94 -1.24 4.14
CA GLY A 16 -4.57 -0.07 4.76
C GLY A 16 -3.80 0.42 5.98
N ARG A 17 -3.36 -0.50 6.85
CA ARG A 17 -2.54 -0.19 8.01
C ARG A 17 -1.17 0.37 7.62
N ALA A 18 -0.47 -0.26 6.69
CA ALA A 18 0.82 0.21 6.20
C ALA A 18 0.71 1.62 5.57
N LEU A 19 -0.38 1.88 4.84
CA LEU A 19 -0.65 3.20 4.28
C LEU A 19 -0.89 4.25 5.36
N ASP A 20 -1.61 3.89 6.44
CA ASP A 20 -1.84 4.78 7.58
C ASP A 20 -0.52 5.10 8.32
N GLU A 21 0.38 4.11 8.47
CA GLU A 21 1.71 4.31 9.06
C GLU A 21 2.58 5.25 8.19
N VAL A 22 2.58 5.08 6.87
CA VAL A 22 3.30 5.98 5.94
C VAL A 22 2.73 7.40 5.98
N ILE A 23 1.41 7.56 5.99
CA ILE A 23 0.77 8.89 6.07
C ILE A 23 1.11 9.59 7.40
N ALA A 24 1.30 8.82 8.48
CA ALA A 24 1.67 9.34 9.78
C ALA A 24 3.16 9.72 9.88
N SER A 25 4.01 9.34 8.92
CA SER A 25 5.45 9.64 8.97
C SER A 25 5.71 11.16 8.93
N PRO A 26 6.67 11.68 9.73
CA PRO A 26 6.99 13.10 9.75
C PRO A 26 7.32 13.68 8.36
N GLU A 27 8.08 12.93 7.55
CA GLU A 27 8.51 13.33 6.22
C GLU A 27 7.32 13.45 5.27
N ILE A 28 6.38 12.49 5.31
CA ILE A 28 5.18 12.50 4.49
C ILE A 28 4.22 13.60 4.95
N ARG A 29 4.07 13.82 6.26
CA ARG A 29 3.28 14.94 6.78
C ARG A 29 3.81 16.29 6.28
N LEU A 30 5.13 16.50 6.34
CA LEU A 30 5.76 17.71 5.81
C LEU A 30 5.56 17.88 4.30
N LEU A 31 5.53 16.79 3.53
CA LEU A 31 5.23 16.84 2.09
C LEU A 31 3.75 17.16 1.82
N LEU A 32 2.84 16.60 2.59
CA LEU A 32 1.40 16.87 2.49
C LEU A 32 1.08 18.32 2.82
N GLU A 33 1.68 18.86 3.89
CA GLU A 33 1.54 20.27 4.27
C GLU A 33 2.04 21.20 3.16
N ARG A 34 3.25 20.95 2.63
CA ARG A 34 3.83 21.75 1.53
C ARG A 34 3.02 21.69 0.24
N SER A 35 2.38 20.56 -0.03
CA SER A 35 1.56 20.36 -1.24
C SER A 35 0.11 20.78 -1.07
N GLY A 36 -0.34 21.13 0.15
CA GLY A 36 -1.73 21.41 0.46
C GLY A 36 -2.65 20.20 0.28
N VAL A 37 -2.11 18.99 0.24
CA VAL A 37 -2.88 17.75 0.04
C VAL A 37 -3.29 17.21 1.41
N PRO A 38 -4.59 17.01 1.68
CA PRO A 38 -5.03 16.38 2.92
C PRO A 38 -4.60 14.90 2.96
N GLY A 39 -4.10 14.43 4.12
CA GLY A 39 -3.71 13.02 4.31
C GLY A 39 -4.85 12.04 4.01
N GLY A 40 -6.09 12.37 4.36
CA GLY A 40 -7.27 11.57 4.00
C GLY A 40 -7.48 11.42 2.49
N ARG A 41 -7.12 12.43 1.69
CA ARG A 41 -7.17 12.35 0.22
C ARG A 41 -6.09 11.43 -0.33
N LEU A 42 -4.89 11.46 0.26
CA LEU A 42 -3.81 10.52 -0.08
C LEU A 42 -4.24 9.08 0.25
N ARG A 43 -4.86 8.86 1.40
CA ARG A 43 -5.38 7.55 1.82
C ARG A 43 -6.39 6.97 0.83
N VAL A 44 -7.39 7.75 0.44
CA VAL A 44 -8.41 7.34 -0.53
C VAL A 44 -7.76 6.95 -1.88
N ARG A 45 -6.81 7.75 -2.35
CA ARG A 45 -6.09 7.46 -3.60
C ARG A 45 -5.22 6.20 -3.50
N GLY A 46 -4.54 6.01 -2.38
CA GLY A 46 -3.72 4.81 -2.13
C GLY A 46 -4.57 3.54 -2.11
N LEU A 47 -5.69 3.54 -1.38
CA LEU A 47 -6.62 2.40 -1.35
C LEU A 47 -7.25 2.10 -2.72
N ALA A 48 -7.56 3.14 -3.51
CA ALA A 48 -8.05 2.97 -4.88
C ALA A 48 -6.95 2.47 -5.85
N ALA A 49 -5.67 2.64 -5.50
CA ALA A 49 -4.54 2.18 -6.30
C ALA A 49 -4.12 0.74 -5.98
N VAL A 50 -4.62 0.12 -4.90
CA VAL A 50 -4.26 -1.23 -4.44
C VAL A 50 -4.10 -2.22 -5.58
N ALA A 51 -5.13 -2.40 -6.41
CA ALA A 51 -5.09 -3.38 -7.50
C ALA A 51 -3.93 -3.16 -8.50
N ARG A 52 -3.50 -1.91 -8.69
CA ARG A 52 -2.37 -1.55 -9.57
C ARG A 52 -1.03 -1.70 -8.85
N THR A 53 -0.94 -1.20 -7.62
CA THR A 53 0.27 -1.29 -6.79
C THR A 53 0.64 -2.74 -6.50
N THR A 54 -0.35 -3.55 -6.14
CA THR A 54 -0.24 -5.00 -5.97
C THR A 54 0.33 -5.67 -7.21
N SER A 55 -0.21 -5.37 -8.40
CA SER A 55 0.28 -5.99 -9.64
C SER A 55 1.73 -5.61 -9.97
N ALA A 56 2.15 -4.40 -9.61
CA ALA A 56 3.52 -3.93 -9.82
C ALA A 56 4.51 -4.52 -8.79
N ALA A 57 4.08 -4.65 -7.54
CA ALA A 57 4.87 -5.21 -6.45
C ALA A 57 4.89 -6.74 -6.45
N ASP A 58 4.05 -7.41 -7.24
CA ASP A 58 3.83 -8.86 -7.20
C ASP A 58 5.12 -9.68 -7.40
N ALA A 59 6.02 -9.23 -8.29
CA ALA A 59 7.30 -9.90 -8.52
C ALA A 59 8.25 -9.80 -7.31
N GLU A 60 8.25 -8.66 -6.63
CA GLU A 60 9.07 -8.40 -5.45
C GLU A 60 8.51 -9.11 -4.22
N TYR A 61 7.18 -9.11 -4.07
CA TYR A 61 6.48 -9.86 -3.04
C TYR A 61 6.73 -11.37 -3.16
N ARG A 62 6.67 -11.92 -4.39
CA ARG A 62 7.02 -13.33 -4.62
C ARG A 62 8.47 -13.66 -4.29
N ARG A 63 9.42 -12.75 -4.57
CA ARG A 63 10.82 -12.93 -4.17
C ARG A 63 10.98 -12.94 -2.66
N TYR A 64 10.36 -11.99 -1.96
CA TYR A 64 10.43 -11.91 -0.50
C TYR A 64 9.79 -13.14 0.16
N ALA A 65 8.61 -13.56 -0.32
CA ALA A 65 7.92 -14.74 0.17
C ALA A 65 8.70 -16.05 -0.05
N ALA A 66 9.52 -16.14 -1.11
CA ALA A 66 10.38 -17.29 -1.38
C ALA A 66 11.63 -17.36 -0.49
N LEU A 67 11.97 -16.28 0.22
CA LEU A 67 13.10 -16.22 1.17
C LEU A 67 12.67 -16.55 2.60
N ARG A 68 11.39 -16.84 2.83
CA ARG A 68 10.79 -17.17 4.12
C ARG A 68 10.41 -18.65 4.16
#